data_AF-A0A259MCA6-F1
#
_entry.id   AF-A0A259MCA6-F1
#
_cell.length_a   1.000
_cell.length_b   1.000
_cell.length_c   1.000
_cell.angle_alpha   90.00
_cell.angle_beta   90.00
_cell.angle_gamma   90.00
#
_symmetry.space_group_name_H-M   'P 1'
#
loop_
_entity.id
_entity.type
_entity.pdbx_description
1 polymer ?
#
loop_
_entity_poly.entity_id
_entity_poly.type
_entity_poly.pdbx_seq_one_letter_code
_entity_poly.pdbx_strand_id
1 'polypeptide(L)' 'MSATLRAAGEALYGPRWQSDLARDLKVSDRTVRRWDAGQNEIPAGVWPELRTLLKARGLALASVRRKLPR' A
#
# COMPACT_ATOMS: atom_id res chain seq x y z
N MET A 1 8.49 5.53 -12.98
CA MET A 1 7.30 5.04 -12.24
C MET A 1 7.63 3.73 -11.55
N SER A 2 7.20 3.53 -10.30
CA SER A 2 7.39 2.26 -9.58
C SER A 2 6.14 1.38 -9.66
N ALA A 3 6.15 0.42 -10.59
CA ALA A 3 5.02 -0.50 -10.80
C ALA A 3 4.66 -1.28 -9.52
N THR A 4 5.67 -1.66 -8.73
CA THR A 4 5.51 -2.39 -7.47
C THR A 4 4.81 -1.56 -6.40
N LEU A 5 5.17 -0.27 -6.24
CA LEU A 5 4.54 0.61 -5.27
C LEU A 5 3.06 0.80 -5.59
N ARG A 6 2.74 1.04 -6.87
CA ARG A 6 1.37 1.19 -7.33
C ARG A 6 0.53 -0.06 -7.08
N ALA A 7 1.03 -1.23 -7.49
CA ALA A 7 0.32 -2.49 -7.29
C ALA A 7 0.05 -2.78 -5.80
N ALA A 8 1.03 -2.50 -4.92
CA ALA A 8 0.87 -2.64 -3.49
C ALA A 8 -0.19 -1.66 -2.93
N GLY A 9 -0.12 -0.39 -3.34
CA GLY A 9 -1.09 0.62 -2.92
C GLY A 9 -2.52 0.28 -3.35
N GLU A 10 -2.71 -0.07 -4.63
CA GLU A 10 -4.03 -0.44 -5.16
C GLU A 10 -4.59 -1.70 -4.50
N ALA A 11 -3.76 -2.69 -4.20
CA ALA A 11 -4.18 -3.88 -3.46
C ALA A 11 -4.63 -3.58 -2.02
N LEU A 12 -4.04 -2.56 -1.38
CA LEU A 12 -4.38 -2.15 -0.01
C LEU A 12 -5.65 -1.29 0.04
N TYR A 13 -5.74 -0.27 -0.81
CA TYR A 13 -6.71 0.82 -0.67
C TYR A 13 -7.53 1.12 -1.95
N GLY A 14 -7.22 0.48 -3.08
CA GLY A 14 -7.89 0.70 -4.35
C GLY A 14 -7.47 2.00 -5.06
N PRO A 15 -8.34 2.63 -5.87
CA PRO A 15 -7.97 3.74 -6.75
C PRO A 15 -7.41 4.99 -6.05
N ARG A 16 -7.73 5.19 -4.76
CA ARG A 16 -7.27 6.34 -3.95
C ARG A 16 -6.08 5.99 -3.04
N TRP A 17 -5.23 5.08 -3.49
CA TRP A 17 -4.18 4.50 -2.65
C TRP A 17 -3.11 5.48 -2.16
N GLN A 18 -2.79 6.54 -2.90
CA GLN A 18 -1.67 7.41 -2.55
C GLN A 18 -1.88 8.12 -1.20
N SER A 19 -3.07 8.66 -0.97
CA SER A 19 -3.39 9.37 0.28
C SER A 19 -3.51 8.44 1.48
N ASP A 20 -4.07 7.26 1.28
CA ASP A 20 -4.23 6.29 2.37
C ASP A 20 -2.91 5.61 2.72
N LEU A 21 -2.09 5.28 1.72
CA LEU A 21 -0.74 4.78 1.95
C LEU A 21 0.14 5.82 2.65
N ALA A 22 0.03 7.10 2.27
CA ALA A 22 0.77 8.16 2.94
C ALA A 22 0.45 8.25 4.44
N ARG A 23 -0.82 8.06 4.81
CA ARG A 23 -1.27 8.02 6.20
C ARG A 23 -0.64 6.86 6.98
N ASP A 24 -0.64 5.66 6.40
CA ASP A 24 -0.10 4.47 7.07
C ASP A 24 1.44 4.50 7.18
N LEU A 25 2.13 5.03 6.16
CA LEU A 25 3.58 5.23 6.17
C LEU A 25 4.03 6.51 6.92
N LYS A 26 3.08 7.30 7.45
CA LYS A 26 3.33 8.57 8.16
C LYS A 26 4.19 9.57 7.36
N VAL A 27 3.95 9.65 6.06
CA VAL A 27 4.58 10.61 5.15
C VAL A 27 3.53 11.54 4.53
N SER A 28 3.96 12.60 3.85
CA SER A 28 3.03 13.43 3.10
C SER A 28 2.53 12.71 1.84
N ASP A 29 1.30 12.99 1.41
CA ASP A 29 0.75 12.53 0.13
C ASP A 29 1.64 12.95 -1.06
N ARG A 30 2.27 14.13 -0.97
CA ARG A 30 3.25 14.62 -1.95
C ARG A 30 4.48 13.71 -2.05
N THR A 31 4.93 13.11 -0.95
CA THR A 31 6.05 12.16 -0.93
C THR A 31 5.70 10.92 -1.72
N VAL A 32 4.53 10.32 -1.47
CA VAL A 32 4.06 9.12 -2.19
C VAL A 32 3.87 9.40 -3.68
N ARG A 33 3.32 10.55 -4.05
CA ARG A 33 3.21 10.96 -5.46
C ARG A 33 4.56 11.09 -6.16
N ARG A 34 5.57 11.65 -5.49
CA ARG A 34 6.94 11.74 -6.04
C ARG A 34 7.56 10.37 -6.27
N TRP A 35 7.34 9.43 -5.36
CA TRP A 35 7.77 8.03 -5.53
C TRP A 35 7.07 7.35 -6.71
N ASP A 36 5.75 7.48 -6.84
CA ASP A 36 5.00 6.90 -7.98
C ASP A 36 5.46 7.49 -9.31
N ALA A 37 5.70 8.81 -9.37
CA ALA A 37 6.24 9.49 -10.54
C ALA A 37 7.71 9.13 -10.84
N GLY A 38 8.43 8.50 -9.89
CA GLY A 38 9.86 8.21 -10.02
C GLY A 38 10.76 9.44 -9.87
N GLN A 39 10.26 10.52 -9.25
CA GLN A 39 11.02 11.75 -9.00
C GLN A 39 11.98 11.60 -7.81
N ASN A 40 11.64 10.74 -6.84
CA ASN A 40 12.48 10.42 -5.69
C ASN A 40 12.63 8.90 -5.58
N GLU A 41 13.79 8.46 -5.11
CA GLU A 41 13.98 7.08 -4.70
C GLU A 41 13.09 6.74 -3.49
N ILE A 42 12.59 5.51 -3.47
CA ILE A 42 11.81 4.97 -2.37
C ILE A 42 12.79 4.46 -1.31
N PRO A 43 12.75 4.97 -0.06
CA PRO A 43 13.62 4.48 1.00
C PRO A 43 13.46 2.97 1.20
N ALA A 44 14.56 2.25 1.40
CA ALA A 44 14.55 0.79 1.54
C ALA A 44 13.61 0.29 2.66
N GLY A 45 13.41 1.10 3.72
CA GLY A 45 12.51 0.81 4.84
C GLY A 45 11.02 0.75 4.49
N VAL A 46 10.60 1.37 3.37
CA VAL A 46 9.20 1.35 2.92
C VAL A 46 8.77 -0.06 2.49
N TRP A 47 9.67 -0.86 1.91
CA TRP A 47 9.32 -2.19 1.39
C TRP A 47 8.94 -3.20 2.50
N PRO A 48 9.69 -3.30 3.63
CA PRO A 48 9.24 -4.03 4.81
C PRO A 48 7.89 -3.57 5.37
N GLU A 49 7.62 -2.26 5.42
CA GLU A 49 6.35 -1.71 5.89
C GLU A 49 5.19 -2.13 4.97
N LEU A 50 5.35 -1.99 3.66
CA LEU A 50 4.38 -2.46 2.66
C LEU A 50 4.09 -3.96 2.80
N ARG A 51 5.12 -4.79 2.99
CA ARG A 51 4.92 -6.23 3.23
C ARG A 51 4.08 -6.51 4.47
N THR A 52 4.28 -5.73 5.52
CA THR A 52 3.51 -5.86 6.78
C THR A 52 2.05 -5.48 6.57
N LEU A 53 1.79 -4.36 5.90
CA LEU A 53 0.43 -3.91 5.57
C LEU A 53 -0.30 -4.92 4.69
N LEU A 54 0.36 -5.42 3.63
CA LEU A 54 -0.23 -6.42 2.72
C LEU A 54 -0.56 -7.74 3.44
N LYS A 55 0.33 -8.20 4.32
CA LYS A 55 0.09 -9.40 5.14
C LYS A 55 -1.14 -9.22 6.04
N ALA A 56 -1.23 -8.08 6.72
CA ALA A 56 -2.38 -7.77 7.58
C ALA A 56 -3.69 -7.73 6.77
N ARG A 57 -3.68 -7.08 5.59
CA ARG A 57 -4.83 -7.05 4.68
C ARG A 57 -5.24 -8.45 4.22
N GLY A 58 -4.28 -9.29 3.83
CA GLY A 58 -4.54 -10.67 3.42
C GLY A 58 -5.20 -11.51 4.52
N LEU A 59 -4.73 -11.38 5.77
CA LEU A 59 -5.34 -12.04 6.94
C LEU A 59 -6.78 -11.56 7.19
N ALA A 60 -7.03 -10.25 7.09
CA ALA A 60 -8.36 -9.69 7.22
C ALA A 60 -9.31 -10.20 6.12
N LEU A 61 -8.86 -10.22 4.87
CA LEU A 61 -9.64 -10.75 3.74
C LEU A 61 -9.94 -12.24 3.90
N ALA A 62 -8.96 -13.05 4.32
CA ALA A 62 -9.16 -14.47 4.59
C ALA A 62 -10.13 -14.71 5.75
N SER A 63 -10.13 -13.83 6.76
CA SER A 63 -11.10 -13.85 7.86
C SER A 63 -12.52 -13.57 7.37
N VAL A 64 -12.71 -12.50 6.58
CA VAL A 64 -14.02 -12.15 6.00
C VAL A 64 -14.53 -13.26 5.09
N ARG A 65 -13.69 -13.77 4.18
CA ARG A 65 -14.06 -14.84 3.25
C ARG A 65 -14.59 -16.09 3.96
N ARG A 66 -14.02 -16.45 5.13
CA ARG A 66 -14.48 -17.60 5.93
C ARG A 66 -15.87 -17.40 6.56
N LYS A 67 -16.31 -16.16 6.74
CA LYS A 67 -17.61 -15.83 7.34
C LYS A 67 -18.74 -15.71 6.32
N LEU A 68 -18.41 -15.66 5.02
CA LEU A 68 -19.42 -15.54 3.96
C LEU A 68 -20.19 -16.86 3.81
N PRO A 69 -21.51 -16.81 3.57
CA PRO A 69 -22.30 -17.99 3.24
C PRO A 69 -21.82 -18.60 1.91
N ARG A 70 -21.99 -19.92 1.76
CA ARG A 70 -21.62 -20.68 0.56
C ARG A 70 -22.60 -20.48 -0.57
#